data_AF-A0A6P0VN94-F1
#
_entry.id   AF-A0A6P0VN94-F1
#
_cell.length_a   1.000
_cell.length_b   1.000
_cell.length_c   1.000
_cell.angle_alpha   90.00
_cell.angle_beta   90.00
_cell.angle_gamma   90.00
#
_symmetry.space_group_name_H-M   'P 1'
#
loop_
_entity.id
_entity.type
_entity.pdbx_description
1 polymer ?
#
loop_
_entity_poly.entity_id
_entity_poly.type
_entity_poly.pdbx_seq_one_letter_code
_entity_poly.pdbx_strand_id
1 'polypeptide(L)'
;MLNFKNSIFLLTVFCIIVTGLGVYLLGGIDQEQLQTLLQQAGIWTPIIYITLYTVGTIFILPSTPLNLSGGAIFGIWWGTLWTSLAAVVAAVVAFAFTRTVGRDLVASKLAGRWEAIDAEMRQGGLFYMFAIRLLPIIPYGLVNFAAGLTSIRFRDYFVGTLLGTVPGILPFVMMGSGLQALRSGNILPLMCALALMGMLVGGATWYRRRRQFPHKAVAQEVGKQNSFKKQGNRE
;
A
#
# COMPACT_ATOMS: atom_id res chain seq x y z
N MET A 1 3.48 -25.97 -11.19
CA MET A 1 2.65 -24.76 -11.39
C MET A 1 2.34 -24.14 -10.04
N LEU A 2 2.92 -22.98 -9.70
CA LEU A 2 2.64 -22.31 -8.43
C LEU A 2 1.27 -21.62 -8.47
N ASN A 3 0.40 -21.94 -7.50
CA ASN A 3 -0.90 -21.30 -7.33
C ASN A 3 -0.72 -19.78 -7.16
N PHE A 4 -1.63 -18.96 -7.69
CA PHE A 4 -1.55 -17.49 -7.66
C PHE A 4 -1.39 -16.90 -6.25
N LYS A 5 -2.03 -17.54 -5.25
CA LYS A 5 -1.81 -17.26 -3.82
C LYS A 5 -0.36 -17.49 -3.41
N ASN A 6 0.27 -18.55 -3.89
CA ASN A 6 1.65 -18.90 -3.59
C ASN A 6 2.62 -18.00 -4.36
N SER A 7 2.29 -17.55 -5.59
CA SER A 7 3.12 -16.58 -6.32
C SER A 7 3.09 -15.19 -5.69
N ILE A 8 1.92 -14.70 -5.25
CA ILE A 8 1.85 -13.43 -4.49
C ILE A 8 2.56 -13.59 -3.15
N PHE A 9 2.33 -14.70 -2.44
CA PHE A 9 3.01 -14.96 -1.18
C PHE A 9 4.53 -15.01 -1.37
N LEU A 10 5.03 -15.71 -2.39
CA LEU A 10 6.46 -15.78 -2.71
C LEU A 10 7.02 -14.44 -3.16
N LEU A 11 6.27 -13.63 -3.92
CA LEU A 11 6.72 -12.30 -4.33
C LEU A 11 6.77 -11.34 -3.14
N THR A 12 5.79 -11.41 -2.24
CA THR A 12 5.79 -10.65 -0.98
C THR A 12 6.93 -11.09 -0.07
N VAL A 13 7.14 -12.40 0.09
CA VAL A 13 8.25 -12.96 0.87
C VAL A 13 9.60 -12.60 0.24
N PHE A 14 9.72 -12.67 -1.08
CA PHE A 14 10.92 -12.27 -1.82
C PHE A 14 11.19 -10.77 -1.67
N CYS A 15 10.18 -9.91 -1.78
CA CYS A 15 10.33 -8.47 -1.52
C CYS A 15 10.73 -8.21 -0.06
N ILE A 16 10.13 -8.92 0.91
CA ILE A 16 10.50 -8.83 2.33
C ILE A 16 11.94 -9.27 2.55
N ILE A 17 12.39 -10.36 1.90
CA ILE A 17 13.75 -10.87 2.02
C ILE A 17 14.75 -9.95 1.34
N VAL A 18 14.51 -9.52 0.10
CA VAL A 18 15.38 -8.59 -0.63
C VAL A 18 15.46 -7.24 0.10
N THR A 19 14.37 -6.80 0.71
CA THR A 19 14.38 -5.57 1.51
C THR A 19 15.07 -5.78 2.86
N GLY A 20 14.79 -6.88 3.57
CA GLY A 20 15.48 -7.21 4.82
C GLY A 20 16.98 -7.37 4.61
N LEU A 21 17.36 -7.95 3.47
CA LEU A 21 18.74 -8.08 3.01
C LEU A 21 19.32 -6.72 2.59
N GLY A 22 18.56 -5.87 1.90
CA GLY A 22 18.98 -4.51 1.56
C GLY A 22 19.20 -3.62 2.80
N VAL A 23 18.29 -3.70 3.77
CA VAL A 23 18.43 -3.04 5.08
C VAL A 23 19.62 -3.60 5.83
N TYR A 24 19.82 -4.92 5.82
CA TYR A 24 20.96 -5.56 6.46
C TYR A 24 22.30 -5.20 5.80
N LEU A 25 22.37 -5.18 4.47
CA LEU A 25 23.56 -4.85 3.68
C LEU A 25 23.91 -3.35 3.71
N LEU A 26 22.92 -2.47 3.87
CA LEU A 26 23.12 -1.03 4.05
C LEU A 26 23.47 -0.64 5.51
N GLY A 27 23.61 -1.61 6.42
CA GLY A 27 23.92 -1.36 7.84
C GLY A 27 22.72 -0.93 8.69
N GLY A 28 21.50 -1.09 8.17
CA GLY A 28 20.25 -0.66 8.78
C GLY A 28 19.85 0.77 8.35
N ILE A 29 18.55 1.05 8.33
CA ILE A 29 18.09 2.44 8.48
C ILE A 29 18.10 2.68 9.98
N ASP A 30 19.22 3.19 10.49
CA ASP A 30 19.34 3.50 11.90
C ASP A 30 18.33 4.62 12.22
N GLN A 31 17.25 4.25 12.92
CA GLN A 31 16.11 5.12 13.14
C GLN A 31 16.54 6.40 13.87
N GLU A 32 17.56 6.30 14.73
CA GLU A 32 18.15 7.45 15.43
C GLU A 32 18.97 8.35 14.50
N GLN A 33 19.74 7.79 13.56
CA GLN A 33 20.46 8.60 12.57
C GLN A 33 19.52 9.32 11.60
N LEU A 34 18.47 8.64 11.14
CA LEU A 34 17.45 9.26 10.29
C LEU A 34 16.73 10.39 11.03
N GLN A 35 16.41 10.19 12.31
CA GLN A 35 15.81 11.23 13.16
C GLN A 35 16.76 12.41 13.36
N THR A 36 18.05 12.15 13.60
CA THR A 36 19.04 13.19 13.85
C THR A 36 19.29 14.03 12.59
N LEU A 37 19.45 13.38 11.42
CA LEU A 37 19.58 14.04 10.13
C LEU A 37 18.36 14.93 9.83
N LEU A 38 17.16 14.41 10.09
CA LEU A 38 15.91 15.12 9.86
C LEU A 38 15.71 16.26 10.86
N GLN A 39 16.03 16.09 12.14
CA GLN A 39 15.93 17.16 13.14
C GLN A 39 16.92 18.30 12.88
N GLN A 40 18.13 18.01 12.40
CA GLN A 40 19.13 19.02 12.04
C GLN A 40 18.71 19.89 10.84
N ALA A 41 17.80 19.39 9.98
CA ALA A 41 17.31 20.12 8.81
C ALA A 41 16.29 21.23 9.14
N GLY A 42 15.76 21.29 10.36
CA GLY A 42 14.86 22.34 10.83
C GLY A 42 13.59 22.51 9.98
N ILE A 43 13.48 23.62 9.25
CA ILE A 43 12.27 23.90 8.44
C ILE A 43 12.18 23.00 7.19
N TRP A 44 13.30 22.42 6.75
CA TRP A 44 13.35 21.55 5.56
C TRP A 44 12.98 20.10 5.84
N THR A 45 12.84 19.72 7.11
CA THR A 45 12.56 18.35 7.53
C THR A 45 11.36 17.71 6.83
N PRO A 46 10.20 18.39 6.67
CA PRO A 46 9.07 17.79 5.97
C PRO A 46 9.34 17.50 4.49
N ILE A 47 10.10 18.38 3.82
CA ILE A 47 10.43 18.24 2.40
C ILE A 47 11.35 17.04 2.20
N ILE A 48 12.42 16.95 2.99
CA ILE A 48 13.36 15.81 2.94
C ILE A 48 12.63 14.50 3.23
N TYR A 49 11.75 14.50 4.23
CA TYR A 49 10.94 13.34 4.58
C TYR A 49 10.03 12.88 3.43
N ILE A 50 9.31 13.80 2.77
CA ILE A 50 8.48 13.49 1.60
C ILE A 50 9.31 12.91 0.45
N THR A 51 10.49 13.47 0.20
CA THR A 51 11.41 12.99 -0.84
C THR A 51 11.89 11.58 -0.53
N LEU A 52 12.35 11.32 0.70
CA LEU A 52 12.79 9.99 1.13
C LEU A 52 11.66 8.96 1.05
N TYR A 53 10.44 9.35 1.46
CA TYR A 53 9.27 8.48 1.37
C TYR A 53 8.97 8.12 -0.09
N THR A 54 9.02 9.10 -0.98
CA THR A 54 8.76 8.94 -2.41
C THR A 54 9.79 8.00 -3.03
N VAL A 55 11.07 8.25 -2.80
CA VAL A 55 12.17 7.39 -3.27
C VAL A 55 12.00 5.97 -2.72
N GLY A 56 11.78 5.81 -1.42
CA GLY A 56 11.57 4.50 -0.81
C GLY A 56 10.39 3.75 -1.41
N THR A 57 9.28 4.45 -1.70
CA THR A 57 8.11 3.85 -2.35
C THR A 57 8.41 3.38 -3.77
N ILE A 58 9.19 4.15 -4.54
CA ILE A 58 9.60 3.77 -5.90
C ILE A 58 10.46 2.50 -5.87
N PHE A 59 11.35 2.37 -4.88
CA PHE A 59 12.15 1.16 -4.66
C PHE A 59 11.37 0.03 -3.95
N ILE A 60 10.05 0.18 -3.74
CA ILE A 60 9.18 -0.81 -3.09
C ILE A 60 9.67 -1.13 -1.66
N LEU A 61 10.33 -0.17 -1.02
CA LEU A 61 10.69 -0.29 0.38
C LEU A 61 9.42 -0.29 1.25
N PRO A 62 9.43 -1.01 2.38
CA PRO A 62 8.32 -1.01 3.32
C PRO A 62 8.12 0.41 3.84
N SER A 63 6.87 0.88 3.81
CA SER A 63 6.51 2.20 4.33
C SER A 63 6.45 2.25 5.86
N THR A 64 6.47 1.09 6.54
CA THR A 64 6.36 1.00 8.01
C THR A 64 7.43 1.82 8.75
N PRO A 65 8.74 1.72 8.44
CA PRO A 65 9.77 2.51 9.13
C PRO A 65 9.59 4.01 8.90
N LEU A 66 9.19 4.40 7.68
CA LEU A 66 8.92 5.79 7.34
C LEU A 66 7.74 6.31 8.15
N ASN A 67 6.61 5.59 8.18
CA ASN A 67 5.43 5.97 8.96
C ASN A 67 5.73 6.11 10.47
N LEU A 68 6.51 5.19 11.03
CA LEU A 68 6.97 5.25 12.43
C LEU A 68 7.86 6.47 12.66
N SER A 69 8.80 6.75 11.75
CA SER A 69 9.68 7.91 11.84
C SER A 69 8.91 9.23 11.76
N GLY A 70 7.86 9.31 10.95
CA GLY A 70 6.99 10.49 10.89
C GLY A 70 6.32 10.80 12.23
N GLY A 71 5.85 9.76 12.94
CA GLY A 71 5.31 9.91 14.30
C GLY A 71 6.35 10.30 15.34
N ALA A 72 7.55 9.74 15.24
CA ALA A 72 8.65 10.07 16.15
C ALA A 72 9.14 11.51 15.95
N ILE A 73 9.27 11.98 14.71
CA ILE A 73 9.88 13.30 14.41
C ILE A 73 8.88 14.43 14.61
N PHE A 74 7.65 14.26 14.13
CA PHE A 74 6.66 15.34 14.08
C PHE A 74 5.54 15.17 15.13
N GLY A 75 5.52 14.09 15.90
CA GLY A 75 4.42 13.75 16.80
C GLY A 75 3.18 13.25 16.06
N ILE A 76 2.08 13.05 16.79
CA ILE A 76 0.87 12.41 16.23
C ILE A 76 0.22 13.26 15.13
N TRP A 77 -0.09 14.53 15.40
CA TRP A 77 -0.86 15.37 14.49
C TRP A 77 -0.08 15.75 13.24
N TRP A 78 1.10 16.37 13.42
CA TRP A 78 1.95 16.75 12.30
C TRP A 78 2.57 15.53 11.61
N GLY A 79 2.88 14.47 12.36
CA GLY A 79 3.36 13.21 11.75
C GLY A 79 2.31 12.57 10.86
N THR A 80 1.03 12.62 11.25
CA THR A 80 -0.05 12.11 10.40
C THR A 80 -0.18 12.98 9.14
N LEU A 81 -0.16 14.30 9.28
CA LEU A 81 -0.26 15.21 8.13
C LEU A 81 0.88 14.99 7.12
N TRP A 82 2.12 15.06 7.59
CA TRP A 82 3.30 14.95 6.71
C TRP A 82 3.48 13.55 6.15
N THR A 83 3.19 12.50 6.93
CA THR A 83 3.21 11.11 6.43
C THR A 83 2.12 10.84 5.41
N SER A 84 0.91 11.39 5.61
CA SER A 84 -0.17 11.26 4.64
C SER A 84 0.19 11.96 3.33
N LEU A 85 0.74 13.17 3.41
CA LEU A 85 1.15 13.93 2.25
C LEU A 85 2.29 13.21 1.50
N ALA A 86 3.31 12.75 2.23
CA ALA A 86 4.41 11.97 1.67
C ALA A 86 3.93 10.71 0.95
N ALA A 87 3.04 9.94 1.58
CA ALA A 87 2.47 8.72 1.01
C ALA A 87 1.67 9.01 -0.25
N VAL A 88 0.82 10.05 -0.24
CA VAL A 88 0.00 10.43 -1.41
C VAL A 88 0.88 10.92 -2.56
N VAL A 89 1.89 11.75 -2.31
CA VAL A 89 2.85 12.17 -3.34
C VAL A 89 3.56 10.97 -3.93
N ALA A 90 4.08 10.09 -3.08
CA ALA A 90 4.75 8.86 -3.50
C ALA A 90 3.86 7.95 -4.34
N ALA A 91 2.58 7.82 -3.95
CA ALA A 91 1.58 7.06 -4.67
C ALA A 91 1.31 7.63 -6.07
N VAL A 92 1.10 8.95 -6.16
CA VAL A 92 0.89 9.63 -7.45
C VAL A 92 2.10 9.47 -8.36
N VAL A 93 3.31 9.64 -7.84
CA VAL A 93 4.55 9.50 -8.63
C VAL A 93 4.72 8.07 -9.13
N ALA A 94 4.58 7.06 -8.26
CA ALA A 94 4.70 5.65 -8.66
C ALA A 94 3.59 5.24 -9.65
N PHE A 95 2.36 5.70 -9.44
CA PHE A 95 1.25 5.47 -10.37
C PHE A 95 1.53 6.08 -11.75
N ALA A 96 1.95 7.36 -11.79
CA ALA A 96 2.24 8.06 -13.03
C ALA A 96 3.40 7.41 -13.79
N PHE A 97 4.49 7.11 -13.07
CA PHE A 97 5.66 6.42 -13.63
C PHE A 97 5.29 5.09 -14.29
N THR A 98 4.47 4.28 -13.60
CA THR A 98 4.08 2.97 -14.14
C THR A 98 3.11 3.10 -15.30
N ARG A 99 2.23 4.10 -15.27
CA ARG A 99 1.24 4.33 -16.32
C ARG A 99 1.85 4.83 -17.63
N THR A 100 2.94 5.60 -17.56
CA THR A 100 3.64 6.13 -18.74
C THR A 100 4.74 5.21 -19.24
N VAL A 101 5.53 4.61 -18.34
CA VAL A 101 6.72 3.80 -18.71
C VAL A 101 6.43 2.30 -18.63
N GLY A 102 5.71 1.86 -17.60
CA GLY A 102 5.49 0.44 -17.31
C GLY A 102 4.43 -0.21 -18.17
N ARG A 103 3.44 0.54 -18.66
CA ARG A 103 2.28 -0.03 -19.37
C ARG A 103 2.69 -0.75 -20.66
N ASP A 104 3.60 -0.19 -21.44
CA ASP A 104 4.04 -0.80 -22.71
C ASP A 104 4.96 -2.02 -22.48
N LEU A 105 5.80 -1.99 -21.44
CA LEU A 105 6.74 -3.06 -21.10
C LEU A 105 6.05 -4.28 -20.45
N VAL A 106 4.98 -4.05 -19.71
CA VAL A 106 4.39 -5.04 -18.79
C VAL A 106 3.07 -5.60 -19.32
N ALA A 107 2.30 -4.84 -20.11
CA ALA A 107 1.04 -5.32 -20.70
C ALA A 107 1.24 -6.56 -21.59
N SER A 108 2.39 -6.66 -22.28
CA SER A 108 2.72 -7.81 -23.14
C SER A 108 3.05 -9.09 -22.36
N LYS A 109 3.55 -8.99 -21.12
CA LYS A 109 4.02 -10.14 -20.33
C LYS A 109 2.99 -10.71 -19.35
N LEU A 110 1.90 -10.00 -19.11
CA LEU A 110 0.95 -10.30 -18.03
C LEU A 110 -0.51 -10.50 -18.51
N ALA A 111 -0.71 -10.71 -19.81
CA ALA A 111 -2.01 -10.99 -20.40
C ALA A 111 -2.73 -12.18 -19.72
N GLY A 112 -4.01 -12.01 -19.36
CA GLY A 112 -4.91 -13.06 -18.86
C GLY A 112 -5.20 -13.07 -17.35
N ARG A 113 -4.22 -12.82 -16.46
CA ARG A 113 -4.48 -12.77 -15.00
C ARG A 113 -4.90 -11.39 -14.48
N TRP A 114 -4.62 -10.35 -15.25
CA TRP A 114 -4.88 -8.95 -14.88
C TRP A 114 -6.27 -8.47 -15.29
N GLU A 115 -6.94 -9.16 -16.21
CA GLU A 115 -8.26 -8.77 -16.71
C GLU A 115 -9.32 -8.75 -15.59
N ALA A 116 -9.24 -9.68 -14.64
CA ALA A 116 -10.15 -9.70 -13.48
C ALA A 116 -9.93 -8.51 -12.53
N ILE A 117 -8.67 -8.18 -12.22
CA ILE A 117 -8.32 -7.04 -11.37
C ILE A 117 -8.68 -5.72 -12.08
N ASP A 118 -8.40 -5.64 -13.39
CA ASP A 118 -8.73 -4.48 -14.21
C ASP A 118 -10.25 -4.26 -14.31
N ALA A 119 -11.03 -5.34 -14.44
CA ALA A 119 -12.49 -5.29 -14.44
C ALA A 119 -13.05 -4.79 -13.09
N GLU A 120 -12.52 -5.28 -11.96
CA GLU A 120 -12.91 -4.79 -10.63
C GLU A 120 -12.56 -3.31 -10.43
N MET A 121 -11.37 -2.90 -10.89
CA MET A 121 -10.95 -1.50 -10.81
C MET A 121 -11.75 -0.57 -11.74
N ARG A 122 -12.33 -1.09 -12.83
CA ARG A 122 -13.24 -0.33 -13.72
C ARG A 122 -14.61 -0.06 -13.12
N GLN A 123 -15.20 -1.05 -12.43
CA GLN A 123 -16.57 -0.93 -11.91
C GLN A 123 -16.64 -0.20 -10.56
N GLY A 124 -15.55 -0.20 -9.78
CA GLY A 124 -15.55 0.38 -8.43
C GLY A 124 -14.17 0.80 -7.92
N GLY A 125 -13.32 1.33 -8.80
CA GLY A 125 -11.90 1.63 -8.51
C GLY A 125 -11.67 2.44 -7.23
N LEU A 126 -12.52 3.43 -6.92
CA LEU A 126 -12.40 4.23 -5.71
C LEU A 126 -12.57 3.38 -4.45
N PHE A 127 -13.68 2.64 -4.35
CA PHE A 127 -13.97 1.81 -3.20
C PHE A 127 -12.94 0.67 -3.06
N TYR A 128 -12.52 0.10 -4.19
CA TYR A 128 -11.48 -0.92 -4.21
C TYR A 128 -10.14 -0.39 -3.66
N MET A 129 -9.70 0.79 -4.14
CA MET A 129 -8.49 1.43 -3.66
C MET A 129 -8.60 1.87 -2.20
N PHE A 130 -9.76 2.35 -1.76
CA PHE A 130 -9.98 2.63 -0.35
C PHE A 130 -9.83 1.37 0.52
N ALA A 131 -10.52 0.29 0.15
CA ALA A 131 -10.51 -0.95 0.91
C ALA A 131 -9.14 -1.62 0.96
N ILE A 132 -8.39 -1.61 -0.16
CA ILE A 132 -7.05 -2.22 -0.21
C ILE A 132 -6.02 -1.42 0.59
N ARG A 133 -6.22 -0.11 0.77
CA ARG A 133 -5.33 0.74 1.59
C ARG A 133 -5.61 0.65 3.07
N LEU A 134 -6.88 0.43 3.43
CA LEU A 134 -7.28 0.17 4.80
C LEU A 134 -6.72 -1.15 5.33
N LEU A 135 -6.47 -2.10 4.42
CA LEU A 135 -5.89 -3.40 4.68
C LEU A 135 -4.39 -3.40 4.37
N PRO A 136 -3.48 -3.36 5.37
CA PRO A 136 -2.03 -3.37 5.15
C PRO A 136 -1.51 -4.77 4.78
N ILE A 137 -2.18 -5.46 3.85
CA ILE A 137 -1.83 -6.82 3.40
C ILE A 137 -0.78 -6.75 2.29
N ILE A 138 -0.90 -5.76 1.40
CA ILE A 138 -0.05 -5.60 0.23
C ILE A 138 0.88 -4.41 0.46
N PRO A 139 2.18 -4.55 0.15
CA PRO A 139 3.14 -3.44 0.22
C PRO A 139 2.66 -2.21 -0.55
N TYR A 140 2.82 -1.02 0.06
CA TYR A 140 2.30 0.25 -0.47
C TYR A 140 2.75 0.54 -1.91
N GLY A 141 4.05 0.36 -2.18
CA GLY A 141 4.63 0.53 -3.51
C GLY A 141 3.98 -0.38 -4.54
N LEU A 142 3.86 -1.68 -4.25
CA LEU A 142 3.26 -2.66 -5.16
C LEU A 142 1.83 -2.29 -5.56
N VAL A 143 1.02 -1.81 -4.62
CA VAL A 143 -0.34 -1.34 -4.93
C VAL A 143 -0.31 -0.16 -5.92
N ASN A 144 0.64 0.77 -5.77
CA ASN A 144 0.79 1.92 -6.67
C ASN A 144 1.19 1.50 -8.08
N PHE A 145 2.20 0.63 -8.19
CA PHE A 145 2.66 0.09 -9.47
C PHE A 145 1.54 -0.70 -10.16
N ALA A 146 0.89 -1.61 -9.42
CA ALA A 146 -0.21 -2.41 -9.96
C ALA A 146 -1.37 -1.52 -10.44
N ALA A 147 -1.78 -0.52 -9.66
CA ALA A 147 -2.83 0.42 -10.05
C ALA A 147 -2.45 1.25 -11.29
N GLY A 148 -1.17 1.60 -11.46
CA GLY A 148 -0.69 2.31 -12.66
C GLY A 148 -0.79 1.49 -13.94
N LEU A 149 -0.77 0.16 -13.83
CA LEU A 149 -0.93 -0.77 -14.96
C LEU A 149 -2.39 -1.03 -15.32
N THR A 150 -3.34 -0.73 -14.43
CA THR A 150 -4.77 -0.92 -14.70
C THR A 150 -5.40 0.29 -15.37
N SER A 151 -6.64 0.10 -15.82
CA SER A 151 -7.47 1.11 -16.46
C SER A 151 -8.24 1.99 -15.47
N ILE A 152 -7.90 1.96 -14.18
CA ILE A 152 -8.48 2.86 -13.17
C ILE A 152 -8.30 4.32 -13.58
N ARG A 153 -9.31 5.14 -13.29
CA ARG A 153 -9.26 6.60 -13.45
C ARG A 153 -8.40 7.20 -12.35
N PHE A 154 -7.56 8.17 -12.71
CA PHE A 154 -6.69 8.84 -11.75
C PHE A 154 -7.45 9.45 -10.56
N ARG A 155 -8.64 10.03 -10.79
CA ARG A 155 -9.48 10.58 -9.72
C ARG A 155 -9.90 9.53 -8.69
N ASP A 156 -10.35 8.37 -9.16
CA ASP A 156 -10.79 7.26 -8.31
C ASP A 156 -9.61 6.69 -7.52
N TYR A 157 -8.45 6.55 -8.17
CA TYR A 157 -7.20 6.14 -7.53
C TYR A 157 -6.74 7.13 -6.45
N PHE A 158 -6.72 8.43 -6.77
CA PHE A 158 -6.25 9.48 -5.87
C PHE A 158 -7.14 9.61 -4.64
N VAL A 159 -8.47 9.72 -4.84
CA VAL A 159 -9.42 9.86 -3.73
C VAL A 159 -9.46 8.61 -2.88
N GLY A 160 -9.51 7.42 -3.49
CA GLY A 160 -9.47 6.15 -2.76
C GLY A 160 -8.18 5.98 -1.96
N THR A 161 -7.04 6.38 -2.54
CA THR A 161 -5.75 6.36 -1.85
C THR A 161 -5.69 7.36 -0.72
N LEU A 162 -6.13 8.61 -0.92
CA LEU A 162 -6.14 9.64 0.11
C LEU A 162 -6.99 9.21 1.31
N LEU A 163 -8.24 8.82 1.06
CA LEU A 163 -9.17 8.42 2.11
C LEU A 163 -8.77 7.12 2.81
N GLY A 164 -8.17 6.17 2.10
CA GLY A 164 -7.77 4.89 2.68
C GLY A 164 -6.41 4.94 3.40
N THR A 165 -5.49 5.77 2.91
CA THR A 165 -4.12 5.85 3.46
C THR A 165 -4.12 6.54 4.82
N VAL A 166 -4.81 7.69 4.97
CA VAL A 166 -4.85 8.47 6.22
C VAL A 166 -5.22 7.62 7.45
N PRO A 167 -6.36 6.91 7.48
CA PRO A 167 -6.70 6.04 8.60
C PRO A 167 -5.76 4.82 8.71
N GLY A 168 -5.20 4.35 7.60
CA GLY A 168 -4.28 3.21 7.59
C GLY A 168 -2.91 3.50 8.19
N ILE A 169 -2.37 4.73 8.04
CA ILE A 169 -1.06 5.11 8.59
C ILE A 169 -1.13 5.66 10.01
N LEU A 170 -2.29 6.18 10.44
CA LEU A 170 -2.46 6.77 11.77
C LEU A 170 -1.97 5.87 12.93
N PRO A 171 -2.29 4.56 12.98
CA PRO A 171 -1.77 3.69 14.05
C PRO A 171 -0.24 3.62 14.06
N PHE A 172 0.40 3.58 12.89
CA PHE A 172 1.86 3.54 12.79
C PHE A 172 2.49 4.85 13.26
N VAL A 173 1.91 5.99 12.87
CA VAL A 173 2.37 7.30 13.37
C VAL A 173 2.19 7.40 14.89
N MET A 174 1.05 6.95 15.43
CA MET A 174 0.81 6.93 16.87
C MET A 174 1.80 6.01 17.61
N MET A 175 2.13 4.83 17.06
CA MET A 175 3.18 3.97 17.63
C MET A 175 4.53 4.68 17.63
N GLY A 176 4.91 5.33 16.52
CA GLY A 176 6.16 6.07 16.40
C GLY A 176 6.31 7.18 17.43
N SER A 177 5.24 7.95 17.64
CA SER A 177 5.18 8.99 18.68
C SER A 177 5.14 8.38 20.10
N GLY A 178 4.39 7.28 20.28
CA GLY A 178 4.25 6.58 21.54
C GLY A 178 5.55 5.93 22.04
N LEU A 179 6.42 5.48 21.14
CA LEU A 179 7.76 4.97 21.47
C LEU A 179 8.63 6.01 22.17
N GLN A 180 8.49 7.30 21.82
CA GLN A 180 9.15 8.38 22.56
C GLN A 180 8.45 8.67 23.89
N ALA A 181 7.11 8.68 23.92
CA ALA A 181 6.34 8.89 25.15
C ALA A 181 6.54 7.78 26.19
N LEU A 182 6.90 6.57 25.76
CA LEU A 182 7.25 5.46 26.63
C LEU A 182 8.51 5.77 27.46
N ARG A 183 9.49 6.48 26.90
CA ARG A 183 10.70 6.91 27.63
C ARG A 183 10.39 7.85 28.79
N SER A 184 9.25 8.56 28.73
CA SER A 184 8.73 9.41 29.82
C SER A 184 7.64 8.73 30.66
N GLY A 185 7.44 7.41 30.52
CA GLY A 185 6.50 6.61 31.30
C GLY A 185 5.04 6.67 30.84
N ASN A 186 4.73 7.40 29.77
CA ASN A 186 3.37 7.53 29.26
C ASN A 186 3.06 6.47 28.18
N ILE A 187 2.42 5.38 28.60
CA ILE A 187 2.05 4.25 27.73
C ILE A 187 0.77 4.49 26.91
N LEU A 188 -0.02 5.52 27.23
CA LEU A 188 -1.36 5.72 26.69
C LEU A 188 -1.38 5.85 25.15
N PRO A 189 -0.49 6.63 24.50
CA PRO A 189 -0.49 6.75 23.04
C PRO A 189 -0.23 5.41 22.34
N LEU A 190 0.63 4.57 22.92
CA LEU A 190 0.98 3.26 22.37
C LEU A 190 -0.21 2.28 22.49
N MET A 191 -0.91 2.30 23.63
CA MET A 191 -2.12 1.50 23.82
C MET A 191 -3.23 1.90 22.83
N CYS A 192 -3.46 3.21 22.66
CA CYS A 192 -4.42 3.71 21.68
C CYS A 192 -4.04 3.30 20.25
N ALA A 193 -2.76 3.35 19.90
CA ALA A 193 -2.26 2.94 18.58
C ALA A 193 -2.52 1.45 18.31
N LEU A 194 -2.20 0.58 19.27
CA LEU A 194 -2.43 -0.86 19.18
C LEU A 194 -3.92 -1.20 19.11
N ALA A 195 -4.75 -0.52 19.92
CA ALA A 195 -6.20 -0.70 19.90
C ALA A 195 -6.80 -0.29 18.54
N LEU A 196 -6.39 0.87 18.00
CA LEU A 196 -6.83 1.34 16.69
C LEU A 196 -6.40 0.37 15.57
N MET A 197 -5.15 -0.11 15.61
CA MET A 197 -4.65 -1.10 14.66
C MET A 197 -5.47 -2.40 14.72
N GLY A 198 -5.74 -2.90 15.94
CA GLY A 198 -6.58 -4.07 16.17
C GLY A 198 -8.01 -3.86 15.66
N MET A 199 -8.58 -2.68 15.84
CA MET A 199 -9.93 -2.33 15.36
C MET A 199 -9.98 -2.27 13.83
N LEU A 200 -8.98 -1.67 13.17
CA LEU A 200 -8.91 -1.60 11.71
C LEU A 200 -8.72 -2.99 11.10
N VAL A 201 -7.76 -3.78 11.60
CA VAL A 201 -7.50 -5.14 11.12
C VAL A 201 -8.67 -6.07 11.44
N GLY A 202 -9.23 -6.00 12.64
CA GLY A 202 -10.38 -6.79 13.08
C GLY A 202 -11.64 -6.46 12.28
N GLY A 203 -11.94 -5.18 12.11
CA GLY A 203 -13.08 -4.70 11.32
C GLY A 203 -12.95 -5.10 9.85
N ALA A 204 -11.75 -4.96 9.27
CA ALA A 204 -11.53 -5.30 7.87
C ALA A 204 -11.49 -6.83 7.63
N THR A 205 -10.96 -7.63 8.56
CA THR A 205 -11.04 -9.10 8.49
C THR A 205 -12.46 -9.61 8.67
N TRP A 206 -13.24 -9.02 9.58
CA TRP A 206 -14.67 -9.30 9.74
C TRP A 206 -15.47 -8.93 8.51
N TYR A 207 -15.23 -7.74 7.95
CA TYR A 207 -15.88 -7.27 6.72
C TYR A 207 -15.58 -8.20 5.55
N ARG A 208 -14.33 -8.63 5.41
CA ARG A 208 -13.90 -9.60 4.39
C ARG A 208 -14.53 -10.97 4.59
N ARG A 209 -14.71 -11.43 5.84
CA ARG A 209 -15.43 -12.68 6.14
C ARG A 209 -16.91 -12.58 5.78
N ARG A 210 -17.54 -11.43 6.00
CA ARG A 210 -18.95 -11.19 5.65
C ARG A 210 -19.17 -11.01 4.15
N ARG A 211 -18.23 -10.38 3.46
CA ARG A 211 -18.19 -10.34 1.99
C ARG A 211 -17.31 -11.46 1.47
N GLN A 212 -17.77 -12.70 1.59
CA GLN A 212 -17.33 -13.73 0.65
C GLN A 212 -17.66 -13.20 -0.75
N PHE A 213 -16.66 -12.71 -1.48
CA PHE A 213 -16.81 -12.44 -2.90
C PHE A 213 -17.44 -13.69 -3.52
N PRO A 214 -18.60 -13.61 -4.17
CA PRO A 214 -19.19 -14.76 -4.82
C PRO A 214 -18.31 -15.10 -6.02
N HIS A 215 -17.21 -15.80 -5.77
CA HIS A 215 -16.34 -16.40 -6.80
C HIS A 215 -17.16 -17.25 -7.77
N LYS A 216 -18.32 -17.75 -7.31
CA LYS A 216 -19.30 -18.47 -8.13
C LYS A 216 -19.94 -17.60 -9.22
N ALA A 217 -20.18 -16.30 -8.99
CA ALA A 217 -20.83 -15.42 -9.97
C ALA A 217 -19.89 -15.06 -11.14
N VAL A 218 -18.63 -14.71 -10.84
CA VAL A 218 -17.62 -14.39 -11.87
C VAL A 218 -17.22 -15.64 -12.66
N ALA A 219 -17.09 -16.80 -11.99
CA ALA A 219 -16.82 -18.07 -12.68
C ALA A 219 -17.98 -18.50 -13.60
N GLN A 220 -19.23 -18.18 -13.24
CA GLN A 220 -20.41 -18.46 -14.07
C GLN A 220 -20.51 -17.54 -15.29
N GLU A 221 -20.15 -16.26 -15.17
CA GLU A 221 -20.14 -15.33 -16.32
C GLU A 221 -19.05 -15.67 -17.34
N VAL A 222 -17.82 -15.97 -16.87
CA VAL A 222 -16.71 -16.40 -17.74
C VAL A 222 -17.01 -17.76 -18.37
N GLY A 223 -17.65 -18.68 -17.63
CA GLY A 223 -18.13 -19.96 -18.17
C GLY A 223 -19.20 -19.80 -19.24
N LYS A 224 -20.16 -18.88 -19.05
CA LYS A 224 -21.21 -18.56 -20.04
C LYS A 224 -20.64 -17.94 -21.32
N GLN A 225 -19.72 -16.99 -21.20
CA GLN A 225 -19.06 -16.37 -22.37
C GLN A 225 -18.27 -17.39 -23.19
N ASN A 226 -17.57 -18.32 -22.54
CA ASN A 226 -16.81 -19.36 -23.25
C ASN A 226 -17.71 -20.42 -23.92
N SER A 227 -18.89 -20.73 -23.35
CA SER A 227 -19.87 -21.60 -24.02
C SER A 227 -20.50 -20.93 -25.24
N PHE A 228 -20.83 -19.64 -25.16
CA PHE A 228 -21.36 -18.88 -26.30
C PHE A 228 -20.35 -18.81 -27.46
N LYS A 229 -19.07 -18.59 -27.15
CA LYS A 229 -18.00 -18.54 -28.15
C LYS A 229 -17.71 -19.89 -28.81
N LYS A 230 -17.99 -21.01 -28.13
CA LYS A 230 -17.88 -22.37 -28.69
C LYS A 230 -19.06 -22.78 -29.56
N GLN A 231 -20.26 -22.23 -29.31
CA GLN A 231 -21.44 -22.51 -30.13
C GLN A 231 -21.45 -21.70 -31.44
N GLY A 232 -21.01 -20.45 -31.42
CA GLY A 232 -20.91 -19.63 -32.64
C GLY A 232 -19.76 -19.98 -33.60
N ASN A 233 -18.95 -20.99 -33.30
CA ASN A 233 -17.82 -21.43 -34.12
C ASN A 233 -18.04 -22.85 -34.70
N ARG A 234 -19.27 -23.36 -34.61
CA ARG A 234 -19.71 -24.68 -35.10
C ARG A 234 -20.80 -24.58 -36.20
N GLU A 235 -21.14 -23.36 -36.61
CA GLU A 235 -21.94 -23.07 -37.82
C GLU A 235 -21.00 -22.55 -38.92
#